data_AF-A0A5P9D3A5-F1
#
_entry.id   AF-A0A5P9D3A5-F1
#
_cell.length_a   1.000
_cell.length_b   1.000
_cell.length_c   1.000
_cell.angle_alpha   90.00
_cell.angle_beta   90.00
_cell.angle_gamma   90.00
#
_symmetry.space_group_name_H-M   'P 1'
#
loop_
_entity.id
_entity.type
_entity.pdbx_description
1 polymer ?
#
loop_
_entity_poly.entity_id
_entity_poly.type
_entity_poly.pdbx_seq_one_letter_code
_entity_poly.pdbx_strand_id
1 'polypeptide(L)'
;MAETDETAVPAGTQLSDCCQVLDAKLNNFIANQRREGYASADLPELVFDQFGDTLVNKPHLASIEDELIQEFHNPKKGASGRKCELDVKNSKYNGAKGTVTLLSPVINCNGIVIGIDKVGHFFQLGYTIYSRLNGSTSGVVFDHVADGAVKVFNNWLHSRTGKRYKDPRGHFAKAILTAKYPNAFKFTQKGYNQNSEMNSFGAANTGVYSQADICANNAGAQFYKDLEKSVPGQRFSFSKFVTKDWSERYNPSLYTQELAATVWPNILVMRNWKMTLYDQGKVKSQLVENCQFSGTGTRFKVSVGPAAKAMASGSFDLSTRRDSKVARQTGLVNGITLKGNIQFQGEMRQFLLNSITENKIEGTWGHGANSANGGACTIET
;
A
#
# COMPACT_ATOMS: atom_id res chain seq x y z
N MET A 1 -0.81 -3.12 11.54
CA MET A 1 -0.85 -2.40 10.27
C MET A 1 -0.20 -1.07 10.43
N ALA A 2 0.91 -0.89 9.73
CA ALA A 2 1.68 0.32 9.70
C ALA A 2 1.88 0.66 8.22
N GLU A 3 1.56 1.89 7.82
CA GLU A 3 1.70 2.32 6.43
C GLU A 3 3.17 2.67 6.14
N THR A 4 3.55 2.81 4.87
CA THR A 4 4.90 3.25 4.52
C THR A 4 4.89 4.52 3.66
N ASP A 5 5.98 5.25 3.68
CA ASP A 5 6.22 6.37 2.77
C ASP A 5 7.71 6.40 2.44
N GLU A 6 8.09 5.82 1.31
CA GLU A 6 9.50 5.74 0.95
C GLU A 6 10.08 7.13 0.63
N THR A 7 9.22 8.14 0.41
CA THR A 7 9.66 9.53 0.24
C THR A 7 10.05 10.20 1.54
N ALA A 8 9.68 9.61 2.70
CA ALA A 8 10.12 10.03 4.02
C ALA A 8 11.52 9.52 4.40
N VAL A 9 12.15 8.69 3.56
CA VAL A 9 13.51 8.22 3.78
C VAL A 9 14.48 9.40 3.68
N PRO A 10 15.31 9.68 4.72
CA PRO A 10 16.22 10.81 4.68
C PRO A 10 17.18 10.74 3.48
N ALA A 11 17.40 11.88 2.82
CA ALA A 11 18.31 11.96 1.68
C ALA A 11 19.71 11.44 2.03
N GLY A 12 20.29 10.63 1.12
CA GLY A 12 21.61 10.01 1.34
C GLY A 12 21.59 8.74 2.20
N THR A 13 20.42 8.31 2.69
CA THR A 13 20.26 7.01 3.35
C THR A 13 20.62 5.87 2.40
N GLN A 14 21.54 5.00 2.83
CA GLN A 14 21.90 3.79 2.10
C GLN A 14 21.36 2.56 2.84
N LEU A 15 20.54 1.78 2.14
CA LEU A 15 19.99 0.53 2.65
C LEU A 15 20.58 -0.65 1.90
N SER A 16 21.22 -1.55 2.63
CA SER A 16 21.71 -2.81 2.11
C SER A 16 20.57 -3.73 1.70
N ASP A 17 20.79 -4.53 0.67
CA ASP A 17 19.80 -5.49 0.19
C ASP A 17 19.52 -6.57 1.23
N CYS A 18 18.24 -6.78 1.55
CA CYS A 18 17.80 -7.69 2.59
C CYS A 18 17.32 -9.04 2.06
N CYS A 19 17.19 -9.23 0.74
CA CYS A 19 16.67 -10.48 0.18
C CYS A 19 17.56 -11.68 0.54
N GLN A 20 18.88 -11.54 0.55
CA GLN A 20 19.78 -12.65 0.92
C GLN A 20 19.59 -13.10 2.38
N VAL A 21 19.29 -12.16 3.29
CA VAL A 21 19.03 -12.47 4.70
C VAL A 21 17.70 -13.22 4.85
N LEU A 22 16.66 -12.74 4.16
CA LEU A 22 15.35 -13.38 4.13
C LEU A 22 15.43 -14.78 3.50
N ASP A 23 16.15 -14.92 2.38
CA ASP A 23 16.40 -16.20 1.72
C ASP A 23 17.10 -17.17 2.66
N ALA A 24 18.13 -16.72 3.38
CA ALA A 24 18.86 -17.56 4.33
C ALA A 24 17.94 -18.05 5.45
N LYS A 25 17.18 -17.15 6.10
CA LYS A 25 16.24 -17.51 7.18
C LYS A 25 15.21 -18.53 6.70
N LEU A 26 14.54 -18.23 5.58
CA LEU A 26 13.50 -19.09 5.02
C LEU A 26 14.03 -20.48 4.63
N ASN A 27 15.13 -20.53 3.88
CA ASN A 27 15.68 -21.80 3.41
C ASN A 27 16.28 -22.63 4.55
N ASN A 28 16.88 -21.99 5.56
CA ASN A 28 17.37 -22.70 6.74
C ASN A 28 16.21 -23.34 7.50
N PHE A 29 15.11 -22.60 7.71
CA PHE A 29 13.91 -23.15 8.34
C PHE A 29 13.34 -24.33 7.55
N ILE A 30 13.10 -24.18 6.24
CA ILE A 30 12.58 -25.26 5.38
C ILE A 30 13.51 -26.48 5.40
N ALA A 31 14.83 -26.28 5.35
CA ALA A 31 15.79 -27.37 5.40
C ALA A 31 15.75 -28.11 6.75
N ASN A 32 15.55 -27.38 7.86
CA ASN A 32 15.40 -27.99 9.20
C ASN A 32 14.14 -28.84 9.26
N GLN A 33 12.98 -28.30 8.86
CA GLN A 33 11.71 -29.03 8.86
C GLN A 33 11.79 -30.31 8.00
N ARG A 34 12.45 -30.26 6.83
CA ARG A 34 12.66 -31.46 6.01
C ARG A 34 13.56 -32.50 6.68
N ARG A 35 14.57 -32.09 7.46
CA ARG A 35 15.39 -33.04 8.24
C ARG A 35 14.60 -33.69 9.36
N GLU A 36 13.57 -33.03 9.87
CA GLU A 36 12.63 -33.57 10.85
C GLU A 36 11.57 -34.50 10.23
N GLY A 37 11.57 -34.66 8.90
CA GLY A 37 10.71 -35.61 8.19
C GLY A 37 9.41 -35.02 7.64
N TYR A 38 9.20 -33.70 7.77
CA TYR A 38 8.01 -33.04 7.21
C TYR A 38 7.99 -33.08 5.67
N ALA A 39 6.83 -33.42 5.11
CA ALA A 39 6.62 -33.45 3.67
C ALA A 39 6.34 -32.04 3.13
N SER A 40 6.44 -31.85 1.82
CA SER A 40 6.19 -30.55 1.19
C SER A 40 4.79 -29.99 1.43
N ALA A 41 3.79 -30.87 1.62
CA ALA A 41 2.42 -30.49 1.94
C ALA A 41 2.27 -29.86 3.34
N ASP A 42 3.19 -30.16 4.27
CA ASP A 42 3.16 -29.64 5.65
C ASP A 42 3.85 -28.28 5.76
N LEU A 43 4.78 -27.98 4.84
CA LEU A 43 5.61 -26.78 4.89
C LEU A 43 4.82 -25.45 4.91
N PRO A 44 3.70 -25.28 4.18
CA PRO A 44 2.94 -24.04 4.22
C PRO A 44 2.49 -23.62 5.61
N GLU A 45 1.97 -24.55 6.41
CA GLU A 45 1.50 -24.27 7.77
C GLU A 45 2.69 -23.96 8.69
N LEU A 46 3.74 -24.78 8.64
CA LEU A 46 4.96 -24.56 9.44
C LEU A 46 5.64 -23.22 9.15
N VAL A 47 5.70 -22.81 7.87
CA VAL A 47 6.26 -21.51 7.46
C VAL A 47 5.36 -20.36 7.90
N PHE A 48 4.04 -20.53 7.84
CA PHE A 48 3.12 -19.54 8.40
C PHE A 48 3.32 -19.40 9.91
N ASP A 49 3.34 -20.50 10.67
CA ASP A 49 3.51 -20.46 12.12
C ASP A 49 4.82 -19.78 12.53
N GLN A 50 5.90 -20.02 11.78
CA GLN A 50 7.21 -19.39 12.06
C GLN A 50 7.27 -17.91 11.68
N PHE A 51 6.72 -17.51 10.53
CA PHE A 51 6.97 -16.19 9.94
C PHE A 51 5.73 -15.32 9.83
N GLY A 52 4.57 -15.90 9.53
CA GLY A 52 3.31 -15.21 9.26
C GLY A 52 2.37 -15.09 10.46
N ASP A 53 2.51 -15.93 11.49
CA ASP A 53 1.63 -15.87 12.65
C ASP A 53 1.87 -14.60 13.48
N THR A 54 0.81 -14.13 14.11
CA THR A 54 0.85 -12.94 14.96
C THR A 54 1.42 -13.26 16.32
N LEU A 55 2.21 -12.34 16.85
CA LEU A 55 2.70 -12.46 18.21
C LEU A 55 1.57 -12.16 19.20
N VAL A 56 1.42 -12.99 20.24
CA VAL A 56 0.43 -12.79 21.33
C VAL A 56 0.49 -11.39 21.92
N ASN A 57 1.70 -10.83 22.07
CA ASN A 57 1.93 -9.51 22.66
C ASN A 57 1.91 -8.37 21.63
N LYS A 58 1.91 -8.67 20.33
CA LYS A 58 1.90 -7.70 19.23
C LYS A 58 0.98 -8.20 18.10
N PRO A 59 -0.35 -8.25 18.32
CA PRO A 59 -1.29 -8.87 17.39
C PRO A 59 -1.41 -8.17 16.02
N HIS A 60 -0.70 -7.06 15.83
CA HIS A 60 -0.71 -6.25 14.61
C HIS A 60 0.54 -6.43 13.74
N LEU A 61 1.47 -7.30 14.15
CA LEU A 61 2.71 -7.65 13.44
C LEU A 61 2.77 -9.16 13.23
N ALA A 62 3.16 -9.57 12.02
CA ALA A 62 3.62 -10.93 11.79
C ALA A 62 4.96 -11.16 12.51
N SER A 63 5.25 -12.41 12.89
CA SER A 63 6.48 -12.78 13.60
C SER A 63 7.74 -12.33 12.87
N ILE A 64 7.77 -12.45 11.54
CA ILE A 64 8.88 -11.96 10.71
C ILE A 64 9.06 -10.44 10.80
N GLU A 65 7.98 -9.65 10.90
CA GLU A 65 8.11 -8.19 11.01
C GLU A 65 8.85 -7.80 12.28
N ASP A 66 8.46 -8.38 13.42
CA ASP A 66 9.10 -8.09 14.71
C ASP A 66 10.57 -8.53 14.72
N GLU A 67 10.87 -9.70 14.15
CA GLU A 67 12.23 -10.21 14.01
C GLU A 67 13.10 -9.25 13.19
N LEU A 68 12.62 -8.80 12.01
CA LEU A 68 13.35 -7.85 11.17
C LEU A 68 13.52 -6.49 11.86
N ILE A 69 12.49 -6.01 12.56
CA ILE A 69 12.56 -4.75 13.31
C ILE A 69 13.63 -4.82 14.41
N GLN A 70 13.79 -5.96 15.07
CA GLN A 70 14.78 -6.13 16.14
C GLN A 70 16.20 -6.37 15.60
N GLU A 71 16.34 -7.17 14.55
CA GLU A 71 17.65 -7.55 14.02
C GLU A 71 18.27 -6.47 13.11
N PHE A 72 17.44 -5.74 12.36
CA PHE A 72 17.95 -4.77 11.40
C PHE A 72 18.27 -3.45 12.10
N HIS A 73 19.44 -2.89 11.80
CA HIS A 73 19.86 -1.60 12.35
C HIS A 73 19.63 -0.48 11.35
N ASN A 74 19.39 0.72 11.90
CA ASN A 74 19.32 1.94 11.10
C ASN A 74 20.68 2.32 10.51
N PRO A 75 20.71 2.94 9.32
CA PRO A 75 21.92 3.53 8.76
C PRO A 75 22.57 4.50 9.76
N LYS A 76 23.90 4.50 9.77
CA LYS A 76 24.69 5.51 10.48
C LYS A 76 25.35 6.41 9.45
N LYS A 77 25.76 7.62 9.86
CA LYS A 77 26.45 8.55 8.95
C LYS A 77 27.66 7.85 8.30
N GLY A 78 27.63 7.70 6.97
CA GLY A 78 28.69 7.05 6.19
C GLY A 78 28.65 5.51 6.19
N ALA A 79 27.61 4.87 6.70
CA ALA A 79 27.45 3.41 6.70
C ALA A 79 26.03 2.99 6.33
N SER A 80 25.89 1.94 5.52
CA SER A 80 24.60 1.38 5.16
C SER A 80 23.91 0.73 6.36
N GLY A 81 22.60 0.92 6.49
CA GLY A 81 21.76 0.14 7.40
C GLY A 81 21.04 -1.00 6.68
N ARG A 82 20.22 -1.75 7.42
CA ARG A 82 19.29 -2.75 6.85
C ARG A 82 17.83 -2.31 6.89
N LYS A 83 17.48 -1.42 7.81
CA LYS A 83 16.15 -0.77 7.86
C LYS A 83 16.29 0.74 8.04
N CYS A 84 15.27 1.52 7.71
CA CYS A 84 15.17 2.92 8.09
C CYS A 84 13.84 3.16 8.79
N GLU A 85 13.89 3.57 10.04
CA GLU A 85 12.73 4.12 10.74
C GLU A 85 12.27 5.41 10.04
N LEU A 86 10.96 5.58 9.90
CA LEU A 86 10.37 6.76 9.26
C LEU A 86 9.85 7.73 10.32
N ASP A 87 10.06 9.02 10.12
CA ASP A 87 9.43 10.06 10.94
C ASP A 87 8.13 10.51 10.27
N VAL A 88 6.99 10.27 10.94
CA VAL A 88 5.67 10.68 10.44
C VAL A 88 5.60 12.18 10.12
N LYS A 89 6.36 13.02 10.84
CA LYS A 89 6.42 14.47 10.59
C LYS A 89 7.04 14.80 9.23
N ASN A 90 7.89 13.91 8.73
CA ASN A 90 8.54 14.00 7.43
C ASN A 90 7.91 13.05 6.42
N SER A 91 6.66 12.64 6.62
CA SER A 91 5.89 11.79 5.70
C SER A 91 4.64 12.49 5.16
N LYS A 92 4.07 11.94 4.09
CA LYS A 92 2.75 12.34 3.57
C LYS A 92 1.63 12.22 4.60
N TYR A 93 1.84 11.45 5.68
CA TYR A 93 0.88 11.27 6.77
C TYR A 93 1.03 12.28 7.91
N ASN A 94 1.90 13.29 7.78
CA ASN A 94 2.07 14.33 8.80
C ASN A 94 0.74 15.01 9.16
N GLY A 95 0.38 15.02 10.45
CA GLY A 95 -0.87 15.59 10.94
C GLY A 95 -2.10 14.69 10.81
N ALA A 96 -1.96 13.48 10.26
CA ALA A 96 -3.01 12.48 10.26
C ALA A 96 -3.30 12.00 11.71
N LYS A 97 -4.51 11.49 11.93
CA LYS A 97 -4.96 11.00 13.24
C LYS A 97 -5.15 9.48 13.20
N GLY A 98 -5.09 8.83 14.36
CA GLY A 98 -5.34 7.40 14.49
C GLY A 98 -4.15 6.53 14.11
N THR A 99 -4.44 5.32 13.62
CA THR A 99 -3.46 4.24 13.41
C THR A 99 -2.48 4.50 12.27
N VAL A 100 -2.84 5.34 11.30
CA VAL A 100 -1.96 5.78 10.20
C VAL A 100 -0.71 6.52 10.65
N THR A 101 -0.64 6.95 11.92
CA THR A 101 0.55 7.60 12.50
C THR A 101 1.68 6.62 12.84
N LEU A 102 1.39 5.32 12.84
CA LEU A 102 2.39 4.27 13.01
C LEU A 102 2.92 3.89 11.63
N LEU A 103 4.11 4.37 11.27
CA LEU A 103 4.75 4.02 10.02
C LEU A 103 5.64 2.79 10.19
N SER A 104 5.60 1.89 9.21
CA SER A 104 6.48 0.73 9.18
C SER A 104 7.88 1.18 8.75
N PRO A 105 8.96 0.68 9.37
CA PRO A 105 10.30 0.92 8.86
C PRO A 105 10.42 0.39 7.44
N VAL A 106 11.27 1.01 6.64
CA VAL A 106 11.54 0.53 5.27
C VAL A 106 12.82 -0.28 5.19
N ILE A 107 12.86 -1.20 4.24
CA ILE A 107 14.03 -2.01 3.89
C ILE A 107 14.25 -1.96 2.38
N ASN A 108 15.46 -2.29 1.94
CA ASN A 108 15.75 -2.48 0.51
C ASN A 108 15.70 -3.97 0.17
N CYS A 109 14.85 -4.34 -0.78
CA CYS A 109 14.71 -5.71 -1.28
C CYS A 109 14.82 -5.71 -2.79
N ASN A 110 15.90 -6.29 -3.32
CA ASN A 110 16.19 -6.37 -4.76
C ASN A 110 16.20 -4.99 -5.44
N GLY A 111 16.80 -4.00 -4.78
CA GLY A 111 16.84 -2.61 -5.26
C GLY A 111 15.53 -1.83 -5.11
N ILE A 112 14.52 -2.41 -4.47
CA ILE A 112 13.21 -1.79 -4.25
C ILE A 112 13.07 -1.48 -2.76
N VAL A 113 12.82 -0.22 -2.42
CA VAL A 113 12.51 0.19 -1.05
C VAL A 113 11.04 -0.13 -0.78
N ILE A 114 10.77 -0.89 0.27
CA ILE A 114 9.43 -1.30 0.70
C ILE A 114 9.33 -1.19 2.23
N GLY A 115 8.11 -1.06 2.76
CA GLY A 115 7.87 -1.20 4.19
C GLY A 115 8.07 -2.65 4.66
N ILE A 116 8.55 -2.85 5.89
CA ILE A 116 8.68 -4.18 6.52
C ILE A 116 7.31 -4.87 6.62
N ASP A 117 6.25 -4.09 6.78
CA ASP A 117 4.87 -4.58 6.81
C ASP A 117 4.53 -5.36 5.53
N LYS A 118 5.08 -5.00 4.37
CA LYS A 118 4.88 -5.76 3.12
C LYS A 118 5.43 -7.19 3.20
N VAL A 119 6.52 -7.39 3.96
CA VAL A 119 7.05 -8.74 4.26
C VAL A 119 6.08 -9.51 5.16
N GLY A 120 5.53 -8.84 6.18
CA GLY A 120 4.48 -9.42 7.02
C GLY A 120 3.25 -9.84 6.23
N HIS A 121 2.73 -8.95 5.39
CA HIS A 121 1.63 -9.18 4.46
C HIS A 121 1.87 -10.41 3.55
N PHE A 122 3.08 -10.53 3.00
CA PHE A 122 3.49 -11.69 2.20
C PHE A 122 3.35 -13.02 2.96
N PHE A 123 3.82 -13.11 4.20
CA PHE A 123 3.73 -14.36 4.98
C PHE A 123 2.34 -14.56 5.60
N GLN A 124 1.76 -13.54 6.23
CA GLN A 124 0.52 -13.64 6.97
C GLN A 124 -0.73 -13.70 6.08
N LEU A 125 -0.98 -12.63 5.31
CA LEU A 125 -2.17 -12.52 4.47
C LEU A 125 -2.01 -13.33 3.18
N GLY A 126 -0.78 -13.54 2.72
CA GLY A 126 -0.48 -14.50 1.66
C GLY A 126 -0.88 -15.93 2.02
N TYR A 127 -0.54 -16.40 3.22
CA TYR A 127 -1.00 -17.71 3.71
C TYR A 127 -2.52 -17.76 3.81
N THR A 128 -3.15 -16.69 4.34
CA THR A 128 -4.61 -16.63 4.47
C THR A 128 -5.31 -16.77 3.13
N ILE A 129 -4.79 -16.14 2.07
CA ILE A 129 -5.30 -16.30 0.71
C ILE A 129 -5.07 -17.73 0.20
N TYR A 130 -3.85 -18.26 0.34
CA TYR A 130 -3.49 -19.62 -0.06
C TYR A 130 -4.42 -20.66 0.55
N SER A 131 -4.58 -20.64 1.88
CA SER A 131 -5.41 -21.58 2.62
C SER A 131 -6.86 -21.55 2.15
N ARG A 132 -7.43 -20.35 1.93
CA ARG A 132 -8.78 -20.20 1.38
C ARG A 132 -8.92 -20.80 -0.01
N LEU A 133 -7.94 -20.62 -0.89
CA LEU A 133 -7.97 -21.17 -2.25
C LEU A 133 -7.88 -22.70 -2.27
N ASN A 134 -7.20 -23.29 -1.29
CA ASN A 134 -7.05 -24.74 -1.15
C ASN A 134 -8.15 -25.39 -0.28
N GLY A 135 -9.17 -24.64 0.15
CA GLY A 135 -10.27 -25.14 0.97
C GLY A 135 -9.91 -25.35 2.45
N SER A 136 -8.67 -25.05 2.84
CA SER A 136 -8.18 -25.06 4.22
C SER A 136 -8.65 -23.78 4.93
N THR A 137 -9.46 -23.94 5.97
CA THR A 137 -9.74 -22.83 6.90
C THR A 137 -8.68 -22.88 7.98
N SER A 138 -7.64 -22.02 7.90
CA SER A 138 -6.72 -21.87 9.03
C SER A 138 -7.50 -21.44 10.28
N GLY A 139 -7.09 -21.87 11.48
CA GLY A 139 -7.79 -21.56 12.73
C GLY A 139 -8.01 -20.05 12.94
N VAL A 140 -7.08 -19.21 12.47
CA VAL A 140 -7.16 -17.74 12.47
C VAL A 140 -8.29 -17.19 11.58
N VAL A 141 -8.72 -17.95 10.55
CA VAL A 141 -9.81 -17.57 9.63
C VAL A 141 -11.19 -17.72 10.27
N PHE A 142 -11.34 -18.50 11.34
CA PHE A 142 -12.62 -18.61 12.02
C PHE A 142 -13.09 -17.27 12.56
N ASP A 143 -12.22 -16.42 13.10
CA ASP A 143 -12.68 -15.18 13.76
C ASP A 143 -13.25 -14.14 12.77
N HIS A 144 -12.68 -14.01 11.56
CA HIS A 144 -13.15 -12.99 10.60
C HIS A 144 -14.23 -13.49 9.62
N VAL A 145 -14.27 -14.79 9.29
CA VAL A 145 -15.33 -15.37 8.45
C VAL A 145 -16.56 -15.74 9.28
N ALA A 146 -16.37 -16.12 10.55
CA ALA A 146 -17.49 -16.35 11.45
C ALA A 146 -18.33 -15.08 11.58
N ASP A 147 -17.80 -13.89 11.80
CA ASP A 147 -18.65 -12.73 12.08
C ASP A 147 -19.69 -12.42 11.00
N GLY A 148 -19.32 -12.49 9.72
CA GLY A 148 -20.27 -12.33 8.60
C GLY A 148 -21.23 -13.51 8.45
N ALA A 149 -20.70 -14.75 8.44
CA ALA A 149 -21.49 -15.95 8.22
C ALA A 149 -22.39 -16.31 9.41
N VAL A 150 -21.91 -16.11 10.64
CA VAL A 150 -22.64 -16.20 11.92
C VAL A 150 -23.76 -15.17 11.94
N LYS A 151 -23.53 -13.94 11.49
CA LYS A 151 -24.59 -12.92 11.43
C LYS A 151 -25.70 -13.31 10.45
N VAL A 152 -25.34 -13.77 9.24
CA VAL A 152 -26.31 -14.24 8.24
C VAL A 152 -27.05 -15.50 8.72
N PHE A 153 -26.33 -16.46 9.31
CA PHE A 153 -26.90 -17.68 9.86
C PHE A 153 -27.82 -17.40 11.05
N ASN A 154 -27.42 -16.55 12.01
CA ASN A 154 -28.25 -16.15 13.14
C ASN A 154 -29.51 -15.41 12.68
N ASN A 155 -29.42 -14.54 11.67
CA ASN A 155 -30.59 -13.88 11.11
C ASN A 155 -31.55 -14.87 10.44
N TRP A 156 -31.01 -15.80 9.63
CA TRP A 156 -31.81 -16.86 9.01
C TRP A 156 -32.46 -17.78 10.05
N LEU A 157 -31.70 -18.25 11.03
CA LEU A 157 -32.17 -19.15 12.08
C LEU A 157 -33.23 -18.48 12.96
N HIS A 158 -33.01 -17.21 13.31
CA HIS A 158 -33.98 -16.41 14.05
C HIS A 158 -35.28 -16.23 13.27
N SER A 159 -35.21 -15.98 11.96
CA SER A 159 -36.42 -15.88 11.10
C SER A 159 -37.25 -17.17 11.04
N ARG A 160 -36.61 -18.32 11.22
CA ARG A 160 -37.25 -19.65 11.16
C ARG A 160 -37.73 -20.17 12.51
N THR A 161 -37.03 -19.82 13.58
CA THR A 161 -37.21 -20.48 14.89
C THR A 161 -37.51 -19.52 16.03
N GLY A 162 -37.40 -18.20 15.80
CA GLY A 162 -37.48 -17.17 16.84
C GLY A 162 -36.27 -17.12 17.77
N LYS A 163 -35.30 -18.04 17.65
CA LYS A 163 -34.15 -18.15 18.56
C LYS A 163 -32.88 -17.55 17.94
N ARG A 164 -32.10 -16.83 18.75
CA ARG A 164 -30.72 -16.41 18.42
C ARG A 164 -29.74 -17.31 19.17
N TYR A 165 -28.75 -17.86 18.49
CA TYR A 165 -27.69 -18.62 19.14
C TYR A 165 -26.53 -17.69 19.50
N LYS A 166 -26.05 -17.81 20.75
CA LYS A 166 -24.92 -17.01 21.25
C LYS A 166 -23.59 -17.36 20.58
N ASP A 167 -23.48 -18.55 19.99
CA ASP A 167 -22.24 -18.98 19.33
C ASP A 167 -22.45 -20.18 18.39
N PRO A 168 -22.56 -19.99 17.06
CA PRO A 168 -22.68 -21.07 16.09
C PRO A 168 -21.35 -21.50 15.46
N ARG A 169 -20.18 -21.21 16.08
CA ARG A 169 -18.83 -21.50 15.54
C ARG A 169 -18.49 -22.98 15.30
N GLY A 170 -19.44 -23.91 15.48
CA GLY A 170 -19.22 -25.35 15.24
C GLY A 170 -19.23 -25.76 13.76
N HIS A 171 -18.50 -26.85 13.46
CA HIS A 171 -18.43 -27.55 12.16
C HIS A 171 -19.76 -27.71 11.41
N PHE A 172 -20.89 -27.78 12.13
CA PHE A 172 -22.24 -27.91 11.56
C PHE A 172 -22.70 -26.71 10.72
N ALA A 173 -22.41 -25.47 11.13
CA ALA A 173 -22.82 -24.29 10.37
C ALA A 173 -22.11 -24.23 9.00
N LYS A 174 -20.82 -24.60 8.97
CA LYS A 174 -20.02 -24.71 7.74
C LYS A 174 -20.56 -25.79 6.81
N ALA A 175 -20.86 -26.99 7.33
CA ALA A 175 -21.41 -28.08 6.54
C ALA A 175 -22.76 -27.71 5.90
N ILE A 176 -23.65 -27.08 6.68
CA ILE A 176 -24.97 -26.63 6.19
C ILE A 176 -24.83 -25.52 5.14
N LEU A 177 -23.97 -24.52 5.37
CA LEU A 177 -23.78 -23.42 4.43
C LEU A 177 -23.10 -23.87 3.13
N THR A 178 -22.13 -24.78 3.21
CA THR A 178 -21.43 -25.33 2.03
C THR A 178 -22.36 -26.22 1.20
N ALA A 179 -23.15 -27.08 1.86
CA ALA A 179 -24.12 -27.95 1.18
C ALA A 179 -25.26 -27.17 0.53
N LYS A 180 -25.74 -26.10 1.19
CA LYS A 180 -26.89 -25.32 0.71
C LYS A 180 -26.51 -24.24 -0.29
N TYR A 181 -25.28 -23.75 -0.22
CA TYR A 181 -24.78 -22.69 -1.09
C TYR A 181 -23.38 -23.03 -1.64
N PRO A 182 -23.25 -24.03 -2.51
CA PRO A 182 -21.96 -24.45 -3.06
C PRO A 182 -21.24 -23.34 -3.86
N ASN A 183 -21.98 -22.30 -4.26
CA ASN A 183 -21.44 -21.12 -4.93
C ASN A 183 -21.27 -19.88 -4.02
N ALA A 184 -21.82 -19.86 -2.80
CA ALA A 184 -21.71 -18.68 -1.91
C ALA A 184 -20.28 -18.43 -1.42
N PHE A 185 -19.41 -19.43 -1.51
CA PHE A 185 -18.00 -19.34 -1.14
C PHE A 185 -17.07 -19.37 -2.35
N LYS A 186 -17.54 -19.01 -3.56
CA LYS A 186 -16.62 -18.68 -4.67
C LYS A 186 -15.94 -17.34 -4.39
N PHE A 187 -15.11 -17.31 -3.36
CA PHE A 187 -14.18 -16.22 -3.11
C PHE A 187 -13.17 -16.23 -4.25
N THR A 188 -13.22 -15.22 -5.10
CA THR A 188 -12.08 -14.93 -5.95
C THR A 188 -10.98 -14.39 -5.05
N GLN A 189 -9.73 -14.84 -5.24
CA GLN A 189 -8.55 -14.28 -4.56
C GLN A 189 -8.57 -12.75 -4.55
N LYS A 190 -8.93 -12.17 -5.70
CA LYS A 190 -9.10 -10.73 -5.89
C LYS A 190 -10.13 -10.14 -4.94
N GLY A 191 -11.33 -10.71 -4.84
CA GLY A 191 -12.39 -10.17 -3.98
C GLY A 191 -12.04 -10.22 -2.49
N TYR A 192 -11.38 -11.29 -2.03
CA TYR A 192 -10.96 -11.35 -0.62
C TYR A 192 -9.89 -10.32 -0.30
N ASN A 193 -8.82 -10.26 -1.10
CA ASN A 193 -7.72 -9.35 -0.87
C ASN A 193 -8.19 -7.88 -0.86
N GLN A 194 -9.03 -7.51 -1.85
CA GLN A 194 -9.64 -6.18 -1.90
C GLN A 194 -10.57 -5.89 -0.70
N ASN A 195 -11.31 -6.89 -0.21
CA ASN A 195 -12.17 -6.71 0.94
C ASN A 195 -11.39 -6.59 2.25
N SER A 196 -10.27 -7.31 2.42
CA SER A 196 -9.41 -7.17 3.60
C SER A 196 -8.86 -5.74 3.71
N GLU A 197 -8.34 -5.22 2.60
CA GLU A 197 -7.84 -3.83 2.49
C GLU A 197 -8.92 -2.76 2.62
N MET A 198 -10.18 -3.09 2.35
CA MET A 198 -11.29 -2.16 2.62
C MET A 198 -11.69 -2.11 4.10
N ASN A 199 -11.34 -3.13 4.89
CA ASN A 199 -11.87 -3.33 6.23
C ASN A 199 -10.78 -3.28 7.31
N SER A 200 -10.62 -4.36 8.09
CA SER A 200 -9.76 -4.41 9.28
C SER A 200 -8.28 -4.14 9.00
N PHE A 201 -7.86 -4.41 7.77
CA PHE A 201 -6.49 -4.26 7.29
C PHE A 201 -6.37 -3.13 6.26
N GLY A 202 -7.11 -2.03 6.39
CA GLY A 202 -6.83 -0.88 5.52
C GLY A 202 -7.80 0.25 5.72
N ALA A 203 -8.57 0.58 4.69
CA ALA A 203 -9.23 1.87 4.56
C ALA A 203 -10.21 2.20 5.70
N ALA A 204 -10.89 1.20 6.25
CA ALA A 204 -11.79 1.42 7.38
C ALA A 204 -11.05 1.74 8.70
N ASN A 205 -9.80 1.31 8.83
CA ASN A 205 -9.00 1.48 10.04
C ASN A 205 -7.98 2.62 9.92
N THR A 206 -7.17 2.62 8.87
CA THR A 206 -6.10 3.61 8.66
C THR A 206 -6.53 4.76 7.77
N GLY A 207 -7.62 4.59 7.00
CA GLY A 207 -7.97 5.49 5.91
C GLY A 207 -7.20 5.23 4.62
N VAL A 208 -6.31 4.22 4.60
CA VAL A 208 -5.47 3.87 3.45
C VAL A 208 -5.91 2.52 2.89
N TYR A 209 -6.02 2.46 1.57
CA TYR A 209 -6.19 1.24 0.80
C TYR A 209 -4.91 1.01 0.00
N SER A 210 -4.11 0.06 0.44
CA SER A 210 -2.76 -0.12 -0.05
C SER A 210 -2.72 -1.12 -1.20
N GLN A 211 -2.40 -0.63 -2.39
CA GLN A 211 -2.23 -1.51 -3.55
C GLN A 211 -0.97 -2.38 -3.42
N ALA A 212 0.04 -1.86 -2.73
CA ALA A 212 1.27 -2.58 -2.42
C ALA A 212 1.02 -3.80 -1.54
N ASP A 213 0.14 -3.68 -0.54
CA ASP A 213 -0.26 -4.80 0.31
C ASP A 213 -1.00 -5.88 -0.49
N ILE A 214 -1.89 -5.48 -1.39
CA ILE A 214 -2.57 -6.42 -2.30
C ILE A 214 -1.55 -7.22 -3.11
N CYS A 215 -0.51 -6.57 -3.64
CA CYS A 215 0.54 -7.22 -4.40
C CYS A 215 1.39 -8.16 -3.54
N ALA A 216 1.77 -7.75 -2.32
CA ALA A 216 2.50 -8.58 -1.38
C ALA A 216 1.69 -9.82 -0.96
N ASN A 217 0.42 -9.64 -0.60
CA ASN A 217 -0.52 -10.71 -0.26
C ASN A 217 -0.66 -11.74 -1.40
N ASN A 218 -0.80 -11.27 -2.66
CA ASN A 218 -0.93 -12.16 -3.81
C ASN A 218 0.35 -12.93 -4.12
N ALA A 219 1.50 -12.28 -3.98
CA ALA A 219 2.80 -12.90 -4.16
C ALA A 219 3.07 -13.95 -3.06
N GLY A 220 2.67 -13.66 -1.82
CA GLY A 220 2.71 -14.61 -0.70
C GLY A 220 1.85 -15.84 -0.97
N ALA A 221 0.63 -15.64 -1.45
CA ALA A 221 -0.26 -16.74 -1.84
C ALA A 221 0.35 -17.62 -2.94
N GLN A 222 1.08 -17.04 -3.90
CA GLN A 222 1.79 -17.80 -4.92
C GLN A 222 2.98 -18.56 -4.31
N PHE A 223 3.74 -17.92 -3.43
CA PHE A 223 4.84 -18.56 -2.71
C PHE A 223 4.39 -19.81 -1.94
N TYR A 224 3.29 -19.76 -1.20
CA TYR A 224 2.78 -20.93 -0.49
C TYR A 224 2.35 -22.07 -1.41
N LYS A 225 1.79 -21.78 -2.60
CA LYS A 225 1.50 -22.80 -3.62
C LYS A 225 2.78 -23.44 -4.17
N ASP A 226 3.82 -22.64 -4.37
CA ASP A 226 5.11 -23.14 -4.84
C ASP A 226 5.83 -23.96 -3.76
N LEU A 227 5.64 -23.59 -2.49
CA LEU A 227 6.15 -24.30 -1.32
C LEU A 227 5.50 -25.67 -1.14
N GLU A 228 4.18 -25.76 -1.24
CA GLU A 228 3.41 -27.02 -1.18
C GLU A 228 3.91 -28.04 -2.23
N LYS A 229 4.25 -27.55 -3.42
CA LYS A 229 4.70 -28.36 -4.57
C LYS A 229 6.21 -28.57 -4.63
N SER A 230 6.93 -28.09 -3.64
CA SER A 230 8.39 -28.08 -3.67
C SER A 230 8.98 -29.48 -3.55
N VAL A 231 10.17 -29.69 -4.12
CA VAL A 231 10.92 -30.96 -3.97
C VAL A 231 12.03 -30.83 -2.94
N PRO A 232 12.43 -31.92 -2.24
CA PRO A 232 13.58 -31.90 -1.33
C PRO A 232 14.82 -31.25 -1.96
N GLY A 233 15.50 -30.39 -1.20
CA GLY A 233 16.65 -29.63 -1.68
C GLY A 233 16.33 -28.36 -2.50
N GLN A 234 15.09 -28.17 -2.95
CA GLN A 234 14.69 -26.92 -3.62
C GLN A 234 14.87 -25.73 -2.69
N ARG A 235 15.46 -24.65 -3.23
CA ARG A 235 15.64 -23.37 -2.55
C ARG A 235 14.66 -22.33 -3.08
N PHE A 236 14.18 -21.49 -2.17
CA PHE A 236 13.34 -20.34 -2.46
C PHE A 236 14.17 -19.06 -2.46
N SER A 237 13.80 -18.11 -3.33
CA SER A 237 14.35 -16.77 -3.28
C SER A 237 13.23 -15.77 -3.22
N PHE A 238 13.17 -15.04 -2.11
CA PHE A 238 12.24 -13.97 -1.81
C PHE A 238 12.27 -12.90 -2.89
N SER A 239 13.46 -12.60 -3.44
CA SER A 239 13.62 -11.64 -4.54
C SER A 239 12.80 -11.98 -5.79
N LYS A 240 12.43 -13.25 -6.02
CA LYS A 240 11.55 -13.65 -7.14
C LYS A 240 10.11 -13.19 -6.98
N PHE A 241 9.69 -12.90 -5.75
CA PHE A 241 8.33 -12.48 -5.42
C PHE A 241 8.22 -10.97 -5.21
N VAL A 242 9.33 -10.31 -4.86
CA VAL A 242 9.39 -8.86 -4.72
C VAL A 242 9.37 -8.20 -6.10
N THR A 243 8.37 -7.36 -6.33
CA THR A 243 8.24 -6.57 -7.55
C THR A 243 8.13 -5.09 -7.19
N LYS A 244 8.34 -4.21 -8.16
CA LYS A 244 8.17 -2.76 -7.96
C LYS A 244 6.78 -2.39 -7.41
N ASP A 245 5.77 -3.23 -7.65
CA ASP A 245 4.40 -2.98 -7.24
C ASP A 245 4.18 -3.14 -5.72
N TRP A 246 5.19 -3.59 -4.98
CA TRP A 246 5.20 -3.60 -3.51
C TRP A 246 5.63 -2.25 -2.90
N SER A 247 6.09 -1.31 -3.73
CA SER A 247 6.45 0.03 -3.29
C SER A 247 5.30 1.00 -3.59
N GLU A 248 4.93 1.80 -2.59
CA GLU A 248 3.90 2.83 -2.72
C GLU A 248 4.32 3.92 -3.72
N ARG A 249 5.63 4.11 -3.93
CA ARG A 249 6.15 4.98 -5.00
C ARG A 249 5.64 4.58 -6.40
N TYR A 250 5.60 3.28 -6.70
CA TYR A 250 5.21 2.77 -8.02
C TYR A 250 3.75 2.31 -8.06
N ASN A 251 3.19 1.92 -6.92
CA ASN A 251 1.83 1.42 -6.78
C ASN A 251 1.10 2.15 -5.64
N PRO A 252 0.72 3.42 -5.85
CA PRO A 252 0.27 4.31 -4.80
C PRO A 252 -1.06 3.87 -4.19
N SER A 253 -1.24 4.23 -2.93
CA SER A 253 -2.43 3.92 -2.16
C SER A 253 -3.63 4.78 -2.57
N LEU A 254 -4.81 4.32 -2.20
CA LEU A 254 -6.04 5.09 -2.25
C LEU A 254 -6.41 5.51 -0.83
N TYR A 255 -7.14 6.62 -0.70
CA TYR A 255 -7.38 7.26 0.59
C TYR A 255 -8.86 7.47 0.84
N THR A 256 -9.29 7.43 2.10
CA THR A 256 -10.58 8.00 2.48
C THR A 256 -10.58 9.50 2.21
N GLN A 257 -11.75 10.10 2.04
CA GLN A 257 -11.87 11.53 1.78
C GLN A 257 -11.21 12.38 2.89
N GLU A 258 -11.33 11.95 4.14
CA GLU A 258 -10.72 12.61 5.30
C GLU A 258 -9.20 12.54 5.25
N LEU A 259 -8.63 11.35 5.07
CA LEU A 259 -7.17 11.19 5.03
C LEU A 259 -6.55 11.85 3.79
N ALA A 260 -7.25 11.81 2.65
CA ALA A 260 -6.81 12.48 1.42
C ALA A 260 -6.63 13.99 1.60
N ALA A 261 -7.43 14.63 2.47
CA ALA A 261 -7.31 16.04 2.80
C ALA A 261 -6.04 16.37 3.61
N THR A 262 -5.38 15.37 4.18
CA THR A 262 -4.06 15.49 4.84
C THR A 262 -2.93 15.10 3.88
N VAL A 263 -3.08 13.95 3.21
CA VAL A 263 -2.02 13.34 2.40
C VAL A 263 -1.62 14.20 1.19
N TRP A 264 -2.59 14.66 0.41
CA TRP A 264 -2.28 15.38 -0.83
C TRP A 264 -1.61 16.74 -0.61
N PRO A 265 -2.05 17.58 0.34
CA PRO A 265 -1.32 18.78 0.71
C PRO A 265 0.15 18.50 1.07
N ASN A 266 0.39 17.47 1.88
CA ASN A 266 1.74 17.07 2.30
C ASN A 266 2.59 16.65 1.10
N ILE A 267 2.07 15.79 0.22
CA ILE A 267 2.75 15.37 -1.01
C ILE A 267 3.18 16.57 -1.86
N LEU A 268 2.30 17.57 -2.01
CA LEU A 268 2.60 18.75 -2.81
C LEU A 268 3.72 19.60 -2.21
N VAL A 269 3.71 19.82 -0.89
CA VAL A 269 4.67 20.73 -0.25
C VAL A 269 6.02 20.07 0.08
N MET A 270 6.05 18.76 0.27
CA MET A 270 7.25 18.05 0.72
C MET A 270 8.18 17.63 -0.42
N ARG A 271 7.64 17.44 -1.63
CA ARG A 271 8.41 16.95 -2.76
C ARG A 271 8.93 18.10 -3.61
N ASN A 272 10.10 17.88 -4.20
CA ASN A 272 10.61 18.77 -5.23
C ASN A 272 9.95 18.37 -6.55
N TRP A 273 9.16 19.28 -7.10
CA TRP A 273 8.45 19.03 -8.34
C TRP A 273 9.19 19.65 -9.51
N LYS A 274 9.17 18.99 -10.65
CA LYS A 274 9.67 19.48 -11.92
C LYS A 274 8.50 19.68 -12.87
N MET A 275 8.18 20.93 -13.18
CA MET A 275 7.15 21.25 -14.17
C MET A 275 7.75 21.26 -15.58
N THR A 276 7.00 20.79 -16.58
CA THR A 276 7.33 20.85 -18.01
C THR A 276 6.09 21.33 -18.78
N LEU A 277 6.25 22.37 -19.59
CA LEU A 277 5.18 22.95 -20.42
C LEU A 277 5.37 22.55 -21.89
N TYR A 278 4.25 22.28 -22.56
CA TYR A 278 4.17 21.94 -23.98
C TYR A 278 3.23 22.92 -24.69
N ASP A 279 3.56 23.30 -25.93
CA ASP A 279 2.75 24.19 -26.80
C ASP A 279 2.57 23.49 -28.16
N GLN A 280 1.32 23.29 -28.60
CA GLN A 280 0.97 22.58 -29.84
C GLN A 280 1.66 21.21 -30.00
N GLY A 281 1.83 20.46 -28.90
CA GLY A 281 2.48 19.14 -28.92
C GLY A 281 3.99 19.19 -29.15
N LYS A 282 4.60 20.37 -29.30
CA LYS A 282 6.05 20.55 -29.31
C LYS A 282 6.51 21.03 -27.94
N VAL A 283 7.68 20.58 -27.51
CA VAL A 283 8.36 21.13 -26.33
C VAL A 283 8.88 22.51 -26.72
N LYS A 284 8.06 23.54 -26.58
CA LYS A 284 8.48 24.92 -26.77
C LYS A 284 9.19 25.32 -25.48
N SER A 285 10.52 25.26 -25.50
CA SER A 285 11.43 25.50 -24.36
C SER A 285 11.17 24.61 -23.14
N GLN A 286 12.13 23.73 -22.84
CA GLN A 286 12.24 22.98 -21.59
C GLN A 286 12.35 23.96 -20.41
N LEU A 287 11.24 24.51 -19.93
CA LEU A 287 11.22 25.14 -18.63
C LEU A 287 11.11 24.04 -17.58
N VAL A 288 12.18 23.27 -17.46
CA VAL A 288 12.39 22.27 -16.43
C VAL A 288 12.76 23.03 -15.17
N GLU A 289 11.75 23.35 -14.37
CA GLU A 289 11.96 24.18 -13.20
C GLU A 289 11.44 23.50 -11.96
N ASN A 290 12.19 23.72 -10.89
CA ASN A 290 11.77 23.33 -9.57
C ASN A 290 10.51 24.14 -9.21
N CYS A 291 9.45 23.42 -8.90
CA CYS A 291 8.18 23.94 -8.48
C CYS A 291 8.05 23.68 -6.97
N GLN A 292 7.78 24.73 -6.21
CA GLN A 292 7.58 24.66 -4.78
C GLN A 292 6.15 25.05 -4.45
N PHE A 293 5.44 24.15 -3.76
CA PHE A 293 4.12 24.45 -3.22
C PHE A 293 4.27 24.89 -1.76
N SER A 294 3.47 25.88 -1.36
CA SER A 294 3.37 26.31 0.03
C SER A 294 1.91 26.63 0.38
N GLY A 295 1.54 26.44 1.64
CA GLY A 295 0.17 26.63 2.12
C GLY A 295 -0.36 25.41 2.86
N THR A 296 -1.59 25.53 3.35
CA THR A 296 -2.30 24.46 4.06
C THR A 296 -3.74 24.38 3.56
N GLY A 297 -4.36 23.21 3.72
CA GLY A 297 -5.74 22.98 3.28
C GLY A 297 -5.87 22.84 1.77
N THR A 298 -6.82 23.56 1.17
CA THR A 298 -7.19 23.39 -0.24
C THR A 298 -6.61 24.45 -1.17
N ARG A 299 -5.90 25.46 -0.66
CA ARG A 299 -5.30 26.52 -1.50
C ARG A 299 -3.81 26.60 -1.30
N PHE A 300 -3.08 26.50 -2.41
CA PHE A 300 -1.62 26.46 -2.43
C PHE A 300 -1.07 27.65 -3.21
N LYS A 301 -0.02 28.26 -2.71
CA LYS A 301 0.86 29.12 -3.51
C LYS A 301 1.87 28.24 -4.21
N VAL A 302 2.18 28.59 -5.46
CA VAL A 302 3.20 27.93 -6.26
C VAL A 302 4.26 28.94 -6.68
N SER A 303 5.52 28.55 -6.60
CA SER A 303 6.63 29.25 -7.25
C SER A 303 7.35 28.30 -8.19
N VAL A 304 7.77 28.81 -9.35
CA VAL A 304 8.47 28.04 -10.37
C VAL A 304 9.82 28.71 -10.65
N GLY A 305 10.90 27.96 -10.47
CA GLY A 305 12.27 28.42 -10.57
C GLY A 305 12.98 28.48 -9.21
N PRO A 306 14.24 28.95 -9.17
CA PRO A 306 14.97 29.10 -7.92
C PRO A 306 14.20 30.00 -6.94
N ALA A 307 14.11 29.63 -5.66
CA ALA A 307 13.31 30.38 -4.68
C ALA A 307 13.63 31.88 -4.61
N ALA A 308 14.90 32.27 -4.80
CA ALA A 308 15.35 33.66 -4.80
C ALA A 308 15.00 34.46 -6.07
N LYS A 309 14.61 33.77 -7.15
CA LYS A 309 14.34 34.34 -8.49
C LYS A 309 13.21 33.57 -9.19
N ALA A 310 12.11 33.33 -8.47
CA ALA A 310 10.97 32.62 -9.05
C ALA A 310 10.56 33.31 -10.36
N MET A 311 10.66 32.59 -11.46
CA MET A 311 10.30 33.08 -12.80
C MET A 311 8.79 33.11 -13.00
N ALA A 312 8.07 32.35 -12.17
CA ALA A 312 6.63 32.32 -12.10
C ALA A 312 6.15 32.19 -10.65
N SER A 313 5.00 32.79 -10.36
CA SER A 313 4.28 32.52 -9.11
C SER A 313 2.78 32.56 -9.30
N GLY A 314 2.05 31.86 -8.44
CA GLY A 314 0.61 31.68 -8.62
C GLY A 314 -0.07 31.02 -7.44
N SER A 315 -1.32 30.63 -7.65
CA SER A 315 -2.07 29.83 -6.68
C SER A 315 -2.95 28.78 -7.32
N PHE A 316 -3.08 27.63 -6.66
CA PHE A 316 -3.93 26.52 -7.03
C PHE A 316 -4.97 26.22 -5.94
N ASP A 317 -6.21 25.97 -6.35
CA ASP A 317 -7.23 25.32 -5.54
C ASP A 317 -7.20 23.81 -5.81
N LEU A 318 -7.21 23.02 -4.74
CA LEU A 318 -7.14 21.56 -4.72
C LEU A 318 -8.53 20.96 -4.48
N SER A 319 -8.88 19.96 -5.27
CA SER A 319 -10.04 19.09 -5.04
C SER A 319 -9.66 17.62 -5.24
N THR A 320 -10.30 16.69 -4.55
CA THR A 320 -10.01 15.25 -4.66
C THR A 320 -10.72 14.62 -5.86
N ARG A 321 -10.18 13.50 -6.37
CA ARG A 321 -10.70 12.75 -7.52
C ARG A 321 -10.85 11.26 -7.24
N ARG A 322 -11.75 10.62 -8.01
CA ARG A 322 -12.07 9.18 -7.95
C ARG A 322 -12.13 8.59 -9.37
N ASP A 323 -10.97 8.38 -9.97
CA ASP A 323 -10.89 8.00 -11.38
C ASP A 323 -10.75 6.50 -11.61
N SER A 324 -10.14 5.78 -10.68
CA SER A 324 -9.98 4.34 -10.84
C SER A 324 -11.31 3.61 -10.63
N LYS A 325 -11.47 2.45 -11.28
CA LYS A 325 -12.66 1.60 -11.08
C LYS A 325 -12.86 1.26 -9.61
N VAL A 326 -11.76 0.96 -8.90
CA VAL A 326 -11.78 0.68 -7.45
C VAL A 326 -12.24 1.91 -6.69
N ALA A 327 -11.63 3.08 -6.90
CA ALA A 327 -12.00 4.33 -6.25
C ALA A 327 -13.49 4.69 -6.40
N ARG A 328 -14.04 4.51 -7.61
CA ARG A 328 -15.48 4.77 -7.87
C ARG A 328 -16.39 3.79 -7.12
N GLN A 329 -15.97 2.53 -7.01
CA GLN A 329 -16.74 1.50 -6.32
C GLN A 329 -16.67 1.64 -4.80
N THR A 330 -15.53 2.06 -4.27
CA THR A 330 -15.27 2.13 -2.83
C THR A 330 -15.52 3.52 -2.23
N GLY A 331 -15.62 4.55 -3.07
CA GLY A 331 -15.70 5.95 -2.63
C GLY A 331 -14.35 6.52 -2.18
N LEU A 332 -13.25 5.78 -2.37
CA LEU A 332 -11.91 6.25 -2.04
C LEU A 332 -11.39 7.25 -3.08
N VAL A 333 -10.46 8.09 -2.65
CA VAL A 333 -9.76 9.10 -3.42
C VAL A 333 -8.43 8.52 -3.91
N ASN A 334 -8.15 8.66 -5.19
CA ASN A 334 -6.90 8.20 -5.80
C ASN A 334 -6.14 9.32 -6.51
N GLY A 335 -6.56 10.57 -6.30
CA GLY A 335 -6.00 11.71 -7.00
C GLY A 335 -6.56 13.05 -6.57
N ILE A 336 -6.03 14.10 -7.18
CA ILE A 336 -6.45 15.49 -7.04
C ILE A 336 -6.56 16.20 -8.39
N THR A 337 -7.35 17.26 -8.41
CA THR A 337 -7.35 18.32 -9.42
C THR A 337 -6.79 19.58 -8.78
N LEU A 338 -5.80 20.20 -9.42
CA LEU A 338 -5.31 21.54 -9.12
C LEU A 338 -5.80 22.49 -10.21
N LYS A 339 -6.56 23.52 -9.81
CA LYS A 339 -7.01 24.59 -10.72
C LYS A 339 -6.47 25.91 -10.23
N GLY A 340 -5.79 26.66 -11.08
CA GLY A 340 -5.08 27.83 -10.60
C GLY A 340 -4.62 28.77 -11.69
N ASN A 341 -4.01 29.87 -11.24
CA ASN A 341 -3.40 30.85 -12.12
C ASN A 341 -1.92 31.01 -11.73
N ILE A 342 -1.04 31.06 -12.73
CA ILE A 342 0.38 31.35 -12.56
C ILE A 342 0.72 32.54 -13.44
N GLN A 343 1.35 33.57 -12.86
CA GLN A 343 1.99 34.63 -13.62
C GLN A 343 3.34 34.12 -14.12
N PHE A 344 3.55 34.10 -15.44
CA PHE A 344 4.78 33.64 -16.07
C PHE A 344 5.18 34.62 -17.17
N GLN A 345 6.41 35.15 -17.12
CA GLN A 345 6.92 36.15 -18.07
C GLN A 345 6.00 37.38 -18.23
N GLY A 346 5.38 37.83 -17.13
CA GLY A 346 4.47 38.98 -17.12
C GLY A 346 3.02 38.66 -17.53
N GLU A 347 2.73 37.45 -18.01
CA GLU A 347 1.39 37.03 -18.40
C GLU A 347 0.73 36.12 -17.36
N MET A 348 -0.56 36.35 -17.09
CA MET A 348 -1.36 35.42 -16.30
C MET A 348 -1.79 34.23 -17.15
N ARG A 349 -1.47 33.02 -16.67
CA ARG A 349 -1.83 31.74 -17.30
C ARG A 349 -2.70 30.93 -16.37
N GLN A 350 -3.77 30.31 -16.90
CA GLN A 350 -4.59 29.37 -16.14
C GLN A 350 -4.10 27.95 -16.33
N PHE A 351 -4.23 27.16 -15.28
CA PHE A 351 -3.84 25.77 -15.25
C PHE A 351 -4.99 24.92 -14.74
N LEU A 352 -5.18 23.77 -15.39
CA LEU A 352 -6.04 22.68 -14.93
C LEU A 352 -5.22 21.41 -14.95
N LEU A 353 -4.85 20.93 -13.78
CA LEU A 353 -3.90 19.85 -13.58
C LEU A 353 -4.54 18.74 -12.77
N ASN A 354 -4.18 17.51 -13.07
CA ASN A 354 -4.81 16.29 -12.61
C ASN A 354 -3.72 15.31 -12.22
N SER A 355 -3.71 14.82 -10.98
CA SER A 355 -2.78 13.77 -10.59
C SER A 355 -3.08 12.49 -11.39
N ILE A 356 -2.04 11.90 -11.95
CA ILE A 356 -2.06 10.56 -12.54
C ILE A 356 -1.61 9.53 -11.49
N THR A 357 -0.59 9.90 -10.71
CA THR A 357 -0.09 9.18 -9.54
C THR A 357 0.27 10.20 -8.45
N GLU A 358 0.72 9.73 -7.28
CA GLU A 358 1.29 10.63 -6.27
C GLU A 358 2.55 11.36 -6.73
N ASN A 359 3.27 10.84 -7.73
CA ASN A 359 4.55 11.36 -8.22
C ASN A 359 4.41 12.07 -9.57
N LYS A 360 3.19 12.17 -10.11
CA LYS A 360 2.95 12.70 -11.46
C LYS A 360 1.60 13.37 -11.57
N ILE A 361 1.61 14.63 -11.98
CA ILE A 361 0.45 15.44 -12.29
C ILE A 361 0.52 15.87 -13.75
N GLU A 362 -0.58 15.77 -14.49
CA GLU A 362 -0.67 16.18 -15.89
C GLU A 362 -1.90 17.04 -16.13
N GLY A 363 -1.87 17.88 -17.16
CA GLY A 363 -3.05 18.62 -17.55
C GLY A 363 -2.76 19.64 -18.62
N THR A 364 -3.52 20.73 -18.59
CA THR A 364 -3.44 21.77 -19.60
C THR A 364 -3.17 23.13 -18.97
N TRP A 365 -2.60 24.02 -19.78
CA TRP A 365 -2.46 25.42 -19.43
C TRP A 365 -2.94 26.31 -20.59
N GLY A 366 -3.25 27.56 -20.28
CA GLY A 366 -3.65 28.52 -21.29
C GLY A 366 -3.62 29.98 -20.85
N HIS A 367 -3.97 30.88 -21.76
CA HIS A 367 -3.93 32.33 -21.62
C HIS A 367 -5.29 32.89 -21.16
N GLY A 368 -5.24 33.93 -20.33
CA GLY A 368 -6.44 34.65 -19.90
C GLY A 368 -7.32 33.82 -18.96
N ALA A 369 -8.53 33.46 -19.41
CA ALA A 369 -9.50 32.66 -18.66
C ALA A 369 -9.67 31.22 -19.18
N ASN A 370 -8.85 30.81 -20.14
CA ASN A 370 -8.93 29.50 -20.78
C ASN A 370 -7.71 28.67 -20.40
N SER A 371 -7.91 27.48 -19.83
CA SER A 371 -6.83 26.58 -19.42
C SER A 371 -6.37 25.62 -20.53
N ALA A 372 -6.88 25.73 -21.76
CA ALA A 372 -6.67 24.75 -22.84
C ALA A 372 -6.06 25.34 -24.12
N ASN A 373 -5.90 26.66 -24.22
CA ASN A 373 -5.41 27.31 -25.44
C ASN A 373 -3.89 27.57 -25.44
N GLY A 374 -3.15 27.18 -24.39
CA GLY A 374 -1.68 27.30 -24.32
C GLY A 374 -0.96 25.97 -24.57
N GLY A 375 -1.53 24.85 -24.09
CA GLY A 375 -1.06 23.50 -24.39
C GLY A 375 -1.14 22.56 -23.20
N ALA A 376 -0.17 21.65 -23.07
CA ALA A 376 -0.13 20.62 -22.03
C ALA A 376 0.92 20.93 -20.95
N CYS A 377 0.76 20.36 -19.76
CA CYS A 377 1.67 20.49 -18.64
C CYS A 377 1.86 19.12 -17.96
N THR A 378 3.09 18.83 -17.55
CA THR A 378 3.43 17.69 -16.70
C THR A 378 4.24 18.18 -15.50
N ILE A 379 3.94 17.67 -14.31
CA ILE A 379 4.69 17.93 -13.07
C ILE A 379 5.06 16.58 -12.45
N GLU A 380 6.35 16.33 -12.22
CA GLU A 380 6.86 15.04 -11.71
C GLU A 380 7.96 15.24 -10.65
N THR A 381 8.19 14.23 -9.80
CA THR A 381 9.15 14.27 -8.67
C THR A 381 10.32 13.33 -8.84
#